data_AF-A0A438VGR9-F1
#
_entry.id   AF-A0A438VGR9-F1
#
_cell.length_a   1.000
_cell.length_b   1.000
_cell.length_c   1.000
_cell.angle_alpha   90.00
_cell.angle_beta   90.00
_cell.angle_gamma   90.00
#
_symmetry.space_group_name_H-M   'P 1'
#
loop_
_entity.id
_entity.type
_entity.pdbx_description
1 polymer ?
#
loop_
_entity_poly.entity_id
_entity_poly.type
_entity_poly.pdbx_seq_one_letter_code
_entity_poly.pdbx_strand_id
1 'polypeptide(L)' 'ELNPEFDIKGIDAAHKLLILASLAYGIDAKLEEILIEGIEKIEPDDMEFAKEFGYSIKLLGIAKKHQDCIELRVHPSMIK' A
#
# COMPACT_ATOMS: atom_id res chain seq x y z
N GLU A 1 6.57 -15.48 9.99
CA GLU A 1 5.24 -16.12 10.10
C GLU A 1 5.21 -17.41 9.29
N LEU A 2 4.19 -18.25 9.49
CA LEU A 2 4.03 -19.52 8.76
C LEU A 2 3.39 -19.35 7.37
N ASN A 3 2.81 -18.18 7.05
CA ASN A 3 2.35 -17.87 5.70
C ASN A 3 2.73 -16.42 5.29
N PRO A 4 3.83 -16.21 4.54
CA PRO A 4 4.27 -14.87 4.13
C PRO A 4 3.37 -14.25 3.04
N GLU A 5 2.38 -14.98 2.51
CA GLU A 5 1.52 -14.53 1.42
C GLU A 5 0.74 -13.25 1.77
N PHE A 6 0.31 -13.10 3.03
CA PHE A 6 -0.47 -11.92 3.46
C PHE A 6 0.38 -10.65 3.44
N ASP A 7 1.66 -10.76 3.82
CA ASP A 7 2.62 -9.67 3.75
C ASP A 7 2.97 -9.34 2.29
N ILE A 8 3.28 -10.36 1.48
CA ILE A 8 3.70 -10.20 0.09
C ILE A 8 2.59 -9.58 -0.76
N LYS A 9 1.33 -10.00 -0.56
CA LYS A 9 0.16 -9.47 -1.27
C LYS A 9 -0.34 -8.13 -0.72
N GLY A 10 0.25 -7.61 0.36
CA GLY A 10 -0.14 -6.34 0.97
C GLY A 10 -1.49 -6.37 1.71
N ILE A 11 -2.04 -7.56 2.00
CA ILE A 11 -3.32 -7.73 2.68
C ILE A 11 -3.23 -7.24 4.13
N ASP A 12 -2.13 -7.53 4.83
CA ASP A 12 -1.90 -7.03 6.19
C ASP A 12 -1.85 -5.49 6.22
N ALA A 13 -1.13 -4.87 5.29
CA ALA A 13 -1.07 -3.43 5.15
C ALA A 13 -2.45 -2.82 4.84
N ALA A 14 -3.29 -3.51 4.06
CA ALA A 14 -4.64 -3.04 3.73
C ALA A 14 -5.60 -3.11 4.93
N HIS A 15 -5.52 -4.15 5.76
CA HIS A 15 -6.27 -4.19 7.02
C HIS A 15 -5.85 -3.06 7.97
N LYS A 16 -4.55 -2.81 8.09
CA LYS A 16 -4.03 -1.68 8.90
C LYS A 16 -4.50 -0.33 8.35
N LEU A 17 -4.48 -0.17 7.02
CA LEU A 17 -4.97 1.03 6.34
C LEU A 17 -6.45 1.28 6.63
N LEU A 18 -7.27 0.23 6.65
CA LEU A 18 -8.70 0.34 6.92
C LEU A 18 -8.98 0.91 8.32
N ILE A 19 -8.27 0.37 9.34
CA ILE A 19 -8.35 0.86 10.72
C ILE A 19 -7.94 2.33 10.78
N LEU A 20 -6.79 2.68 10.17
CA LEU A 20 -6.29 4.05 10.16
C LEU A 20 -7.23 5.02 9.45
N ALA A 21 -7.83 4.62 8.32
CA ALA A 21 -8.75 5.45 7.57
C ALA A 21 -10.08 5.66 8.31
N SER A 22 -10.59 4.63 8.99
CA SER A 22 -11.76 4.76 9.85
C SER A 22 -11.50 5.75 11.00
N LEU A 23 -10.33 5.67 11.64
CA LEU A 23 -9.93 6.61 12.69
C LEU A 23 -9.71 8.03 12.18
N ALA A 24 -9.10 8.20 10.99
CA ALA A 24 -8.74 9.51 10.45
C ALA A 24 -9.91 10.25 9.79
N TYR A 25 -10.82 9.51 9.13
CA TYR A 25 -11.86 10.09 8.28
C TYR A 25 -13.30 9.69 8.68
N GLY A 26 -13.47 8.82 9.68
CA GLY A 26 -14.80 8.37 10.12
C GLY A 26 -15.55 7.56 9.07
N ILE A 27 -14.83 6.88 8.18
CA ILE A 27 -15.42 6.05 7.13
C ILE A 27 -15.54 4.59 7.56
N ASP A 28 -16.54 3.91 7.01
CA ASP A 28 -16.75 2.46 7.11
C ASP A 28 -16.60 1.86 5.71
N ALA A 29 -15.37 1.49 5.37
CA ALA A 29 -15.02 0.88 4.10
C ALA A 29 -14.74 -0.62 4.28
N LYS A 30 -14.74 -1.36 3.18
CA LYS A 30 -14.40 -2.78 3.15
C LYS A 30 -13.10 -3.03 2.41
N LEU A 31 -12.50 -4.19 2.66
CA LEU A 31 -11.21 -4.55 2.05
C LEU A 31 -11.31 -4.60 0.51
N GLU A 32 -12.45 -5.01 -0.03
CA GLU A 32 -12.70 -5.08 -1.48
C GLU A 32 -12.78 -3.70 -2.15
N GLU A 33 -12.91 -2.63 -1.37
CA GLU A 33 -12.93 -1.25 -1.84
C GLU A 33 -11.53 -0.60 -1.86
N ILE A 34 -10.52 -1.29 -1.32
CA ILE A 34 -9.13 -0.84 -1.32
C ILE A 34 -8.43 -1.39 -2.57
N LEU A 35 -7.72 -0.52 -3.30
CA LEU A 35 -6.79 -1.00 -4.33
C LEU A 35 -5.58 -1.64 -3.65
N ILE A 36 -5.36 -2.94 -3.86
CA ILE A 36 -4.27 -3.68 -3.22
C ILE A 36 -3.38 -4.29 -4.31
N GLU A 37 -2.12 -3.89 -4.31
CA GLU A 37 -1.05 -4.48 -5.09
C GLU A 37 0.09 -4.88 -4.14
N GLY A 38 0.52 -6.13 -4.25
CA GLY A 38 1.62 -6.68 -3.46
C GLY A 38 3.00 -6.29 -4.00
N ILE A 39 4.03 -6.90 -3.42
CA ILE A 39 5.42 -6.79 -3.86
C ILE A 39 5.89 -7.99 -4.71
N GLU A 40 4.97 -8.90 -5.05
CA GLU A 40 5.27 -10.16 -5.75
C GLU A 40 5.89 -10.01 -7.15
N LYS A 41 5.71 -8.86 -7.79
CA LYS A 41 6.21 -8.55 -9.13
C LYS A 41 7.42 -7.62 -9.14
N ILE A 42 7.93 -7.23 -7.96
CA ILE A 42 9.12 -6.38 -7.88
C ILE A 42 10.34 -7.23 -8.19
N GLU A 43 11.11 -6.81 -9.18
CA GLU A 43 12.34 -7.47 -9.58
C GLU A 43 13.57 -6.75 -9.00
N PRO A 44 14.74 -7.43 -8.91
CA PRO A 44 15.98 -6.80 -8.48
C PRO A 44 16.35 -5.57 -9.30
N ASP A 45 16.09 -5.58 -10.61
CA ASP A 45 16.37 -4.47 -11.51
C ASP A 45 15.54 -3.22 -11.15
N ASP A 46 14.28 -3.38 -10.72
CA ASP A 46 13.46 -2.26 -10.23
C ASP A 46 14.12 -1.57 -9.03
N MET A 47 14.70 -2.35 -8.12
CA MET A 47 15.39 -1.84 -6.94
C MET A 47 16.69 -1.10 -7.30
N GLU A 48 17.42 -1.59 -8.30
CA GLU A 48 18.63 -0.95 -8.80
C GLU A 48 18.30 0.38 -9.50
N PHE A 49 17.33 0.39 -10.42
CA PHE A 49 16.89 1.62 -11.08
C PHE A 49 16.33 2.64 -10.11
N ALA A 50 15.50 2.21 -9.14
CA ALA A 50 15.00 3.12 -8.11
C ALA A 50 16.16 3.80 -7.37
N LYS A 51 17.19 3.05 -7.00
CA LYS A 51 18.38 3.57 -6.32
C LYS A 51 19.16 4.55 -7.20
N GLU A 52 19.35 4.25 -8.49
CA GLU A 52 20.00 5.16 -9.44
C GLU A 52 19.27 6.49 -9.59
N PHE A 53 17.93 6.47 -9.59
CA PHE A 53 17.11 7.69 -9.60
C PHE A 53 17.04 8.39 -8.23
N GLY A 54 17.68 7.83 -7.19
CA GLY A 54 17.70 8.40 -5.84
C GLY A 54 16.41 8.15 -5.05
N TYR A 55 15.72 7.04 -5.32
CA TYR A 55 14.51 6.58 -4.64
C TYR A 55 14.72 5.21 -3.98
N SER A 56 13.77 4.83 -3.13
CA SER A 56 13.58 3.49 -2.59
C SER A 56 12.16 3.02 -2.91
N ILE A 57 11.98 1.75 -3.23
CA ILE A 57 10.65 1.16 -3.36
C ILE A 57 10.17 0.70 -1.99
N LYS A 58 8.95 1.11 -1.62
CA LYS A 58 8.25 0.70 -0.38
C LYS A 58 6.81 0.33 -0.69
N LEU A 59 6.30 -0.69 0.00
CA LEU A 59 4.87 -0.96 0.04
C LEU A 59 4.20 0.07 0.96
N LEU A 60 3.37 0.95 0.41
CA LEU A 60 2.70 2.01 1.17
C LEU A 60 1.20 1.79 1.21
N GLY A 61 0.62 1.89 2.40
CA GLY A 61 -0.81 2.14 2.59
C GLY A 61 -1.09 3.63 2.62
N ILE A 62 -1.96 4.10 1.72
CA ILE A 62 -2.27 5.52 1.52
C ILE A 62 -3.78 5.71 1.68
N ALA A 63 -4.16 6.57 2.63
CA ALA A 63 -5.52 7.06 2.77
C ALA A 63 -5.53 8.57 2.51
N LYS A 64 -6.06 8.98 1.37
CA LYS A 64 -6.00 10.37 0.90
C LYS A 64 -7.39 10.94 0.71
N LYS A 65 -7.68 12.03 1.42
CA LYS A 65 -8.91 12.80 1.21
C LYS A 65 -8.79 13.63 -0.06
N HIS A 66 -9.72 13.42 -0.99
CA HIS A 66 -10.03 14.32 -2.08
C HIS A 66 -11.26 15.17 -1.71
N GLN A 67 -11.78 15.97 -2.64
CA GLN A 67 -12.91 16.87 -2.35
C GLN A 67 -14.12 16.11 -1.77
N ASP A 68 -14.58 15.07 -2.48
CA ASP A 68 -15.82 14.36 -2.14
C ASP A 68 -15.62 12.88 -1.81
N CYS A 69 -14.39 12.37 -1.86
CA CYS A 69 -14.09 10.96 -1.60
C CYS A 69 -12.78 10.75 -0.84
N ILE A 70 -12.63 9.57 -0.24
CA ILE A 70 -11.37 9.10 0.35
C ILE A 70 -10.83 8.00 -0.55
N GLU A 71 -9.61 8.20 -1.06
CA GLU A 71 -8.86 7.18 -1.78
C GLU A 71 -8.15 6.28 -0.77
N LEU A 72 -8.36 4.97 -0.88
CA LEU A 72 -7.64 3.95 -0.12
C LEU A 72 -6.88 3.04 -1.08
N ARG A 73 -5.56 2.96 -0.91
CA ARG A 73 -4.73 2.03 -1.69
C ARG A 73 -3.51 1.54 -0.94
N VAL A 74 -3.11 0.32 -1.24
CA VAL A 74 -1.85 -0.31 -0.84
C VAL A 74 -1.12 -0.74 -2.11
N HIS A 75 0.06 -0.19 -2.37
CA HIS A 75 0.86 -0.62 -3.53
C HIS A 75 2.34 -0.23 -3.37
N PRO A 76 3.26 -0.88 -4.12
CA PRO A 76 4.63 -0.43 -4.25
C PRO A 76 4.72 1.01 -4.73
N SER A 77 5.54 1.82 -4.08
CA SER A 77 5.74 3.24 -4.37
C SER A 77 7.21 3.60 -4.27
N MET A 78 7.70 4.43 -5.20
CA MET A 78 9.02 5.05 -5.10
C MET A 78 8.95 6.26 -4.16
N ILE A 79 9.80 6.26 -3.14
CA ILE A 79 9.94 7.37 -2.17
C ILE A 79 11.40 7.81 -2.09
N LYS A 80 11.62 9.09 -1.79
CA LYS A 80 12.95 9.68 -1.65
C LYS A 80 13.42 9.68 -0.20
#